data_AF-A0A6G0T8T5-F1
#
_entry.id   AF-A0A6G0T8T5-F1
#
_cell.length_a   1.000
_cell.length_b   1.000
_cell.length_c   1.000
_cell.angle_alpha   90.00
_cell.angle_beta   90.00
_cell.angle_gamma   90.00
#
_symmetry.space_group_name_H-M   'P 1'
#
loop_
_entity.id
_entity.type
_entity.pdbx_description
1 polymer ?
#
loop_
_entity_poly.entity_id
_entity_poly.type
_entity_poly.pdbx_seq_one_letter_code
_entity_poly.pdbx_strand_id
1 'polypeptide(L)'
;MELMVDDQSITLDVNPKAYPLADQQMTTKILNLVQQAMNYKQLRKGANEATKTLNRGISEFIVCAADAEPLEILLHLPLLCEDKNVPYVFIRSKQALGRACGVSRPVIACSITTDEGSQLRPQIQQVQTEIERLLISMKFLLMQITKILFLNSCSKNNMTYHILNTLYRSGVAKPSLVNRLWLLHFIITFLQKKIFNMSMVILDLFTN
;
A
#
# COMPACT_ATOMS: atom_id res chain seq x y z
N MET A 1 -15.03 36.22 26.15
CA MET A 1 -14.97 34.84 26.67
C MET A 1 -14.57 33.96 25.50
N GLU A 2 -13.27 34.00 25.22
CA GLU A 2 -12.63 33.22 24.17
C GLU A 2 -12.48 31.82 24.76
N LEU A 3 -13.35 30.90 24.33
CA LEU A 3 -13.30 29.52 24.81
C LEU A 3 -12.08 28.85 24.18
N MET A 4 -11.05 28.69 25.00
CA MET A 4 -10.00 27.69 24.85
C MET A 4 -10.69 26.35 24.59
N VAL A 5 -10.67 25.91 23.33
CA VAL A 5 -10.84 24.50 23.02
C VAL A 5 -9.50 23.88 23.37
N ASP A 6 -9.45 23.20 24.51
CA ASP A 6 -8.26 22.48 24.94
C ASP A 6 -7.77 21.56 23.83
N ASP A 7 -6.61 21.90 23.25
CA ASP A 7 -5.84 21.13 22.27
C ASP A 7 -5.18 19.88 22.91
N GLN A 8 -5.78 19.35 23.97
CA GLN A 8 -5.27 18.23 24.76
C GLN A 8 -6.01 16.94 24.38
N SER A 9 -5.62 16.32 23.27
CA SER A 9 -5.59 14.84 23.06
C SER A 9 -5.38 14.43 21.59
N ILE A 10 -4.57 15.16 20.81
CA ILE A 10 -4.12 14.67 19.49
C ILE A 10 -2.95 13.69 19.65
N THR A 11 -3.09 12.72 20.55
CA THR A 11 -2.38 11.44 20.54
C THR A 11 -3.35 10.38 21.06
N LEU A 12 -4.48 10.21 20.37
CA LEU A 12 -5.15 8.91 20.44
C LEU A 12 -4.11 7.91 19.95
N ASP A 13 -3.70 6.98 20.80
CA ASP A 13 -2.73 5.93 20.48
C ASP A 13 -3.18 5.21 19.21
N VAL A 14 -2.67 5.66 18.07
CA VAL A 14 -3.00 5.07 16.78
C VAL A 14 -2.36 3.70 16.79
N ASN A 15 -3.19 2.66 16.70
CA ASN A 15 -2.70 1.30 16.75
C ASN A 15 -1.62 1.10 15.67
N PRO A 16 -0.42 0.59 16.02
CA PRO A 16 0.68 0.42 15.07
C PRO A 16 0.34 -0.49 13.88
N LYS A 17 -0.73 -1.30 13.98
CA LYS A 17 -1.24 -2.13 12.88
C LYS A 17 -2.02 -1.34 11.81
N ALA A 18 -2.45 -0.11 12.10
CA ALA A 18 -3.22 0.73 11.18
C ALA A 18 -2.29 1.47 10.20
N TYR A 19 -1.96 0.81 9.10
CA TYR A 19 -1.13 1.35 8.02
C TYR A 19 -1.79 1.09 6.66
N PRO A 20 -1.78 2.06 5.70
CA PRO A 20 -1.21 3.41 5.76
C PRO A 20 -2.13 4.42 6.43
N LEU A 21 -1.57 5.29 7.28
CA LEU A 21 -2.31 6.38 7.93
C LEU A 21 -2.29 7.65 7.06
N ALA A 22 -3.44 8.29 6.88
CA ALA A 22 -3.55 9.56 6.18
C ALA A 22 -3.07 10.74 7.04
N ASP A 23 -2.38 11.69 6.41
CA ASP A 23 -2.12 13.01 6.99
C ASP A 23 -3.42 13.79 7.22
N GLN A 24 -3.36 14.82 8.06
CA GLN A 24 -4.52 15.62 8.42
C GLN A 24 -5.14 16.33 7.20
N GLN A 25 -4.31 16.88 6.30
CA GLN A 25 -4.79 17.50 5.06
C GLN A 25 -5.51 16.51 4.16
N MET A 26 -4.94 15.31 3.99
CA MET A 26 -5.54 14.24 3.19
C MET A 26 -6.81 13.70 3.83
N THR A 27 -6.83 13.56 5.15
CA THR A 27 -8.00 13.13 5.92
C THR A 27 -9.19 14.06 5.66
N THR A 28 -9.00 15.38 5.72
CA THR A 28 -10.07 16.34 5.44
C THR A 28 -10.57 16.23 3.99
N LYS A 29 -9.67 16.08 3.01
CA LYS A 29 -10.07 15.83 1.61
C LYS A 29 -10.92 14.57 1.47
N ILE A 30 -10.48 13.46 2.08
CA ILE A 30 -11.19 12.17 2.04
C ILE A 30 -12.58 12.30 2.69
N LEU A 31 -12.69 12.92 3.87
CA LEU A 31 -13.97 13.09 4.56
C LEU A 31 -14.96 13.96 3.75
N ASN A 32 -14.47 15.04 3.12
CA ASN A 32 -15.30 15.86 2.24
C ASN A 32 -15.78 15.09 1.01
N LEU A 33 -14.91 14.25 0.44
CA LEU A 33 -15.27 13.40 -0.70
C LEU A 33 -16.28 12.32 -0.29
N VAL A 34 -16.11 11.68 0.87
CA VAL A 34 -17.06 10.70 1.42
C VAL A 34 -18.44 11.35 1.63
N GLN A 35 -18.48 12.59 2.13
CA GLN A 35 -19.73 13.33 2.30
C GLN A 35 -20.41 13.62 0.96
N GLN A 36 -19.65 14.00 -0.06
CA GLN A 36 -20.18 14.17 -1.41
C GLN A 36 -20.70 12.84 -1.97
N ALA A 37 -19.89 11.77 -1.92
CA ALA A 37 -20.27 10.43 -2.39
C ALA A 37 -21.54 9.90 -1.71
N MET A 38 -21.79 10.27 -0.45
CA MET A 38 -23.03 9.95 0.25
C MET A 38 -24.26 10.58 -0.43
N ASN A 39 -24.18 11.84 -0.84
CA ASN A 39 -25.27 12.56 -1.52
C ASN A 39 -25.57 11.94 -2.90
N TYR A 40 -24.54 11.47 -3.61
CA TYR A 40 -24.68 10.76 -4.89
C TYR A 40 -25.04 9.28 -4.74
N LYS A 41 -25.22 8.77 -3.52
CA LYS A 41 -25.49 7.35 -3.22
C LYS A 41 -24.41 6.37 -3.73
N GLN A 42 -23.17 6.85 -3.88
CA GLN A 42 -22.00 6.09 -4.34
C GLN A 42 -21.11 5.60 -3.17
N LEU A 43 -21.71 5.47 -1.97
CA LEU A 43 -21.02 5.12 -0.74
C LEU A 43 -21.66 3.89 -0.10
N ARG A 44 -20.84 2.89 0.25
CA ARG A 44 -21.21 1.74 1.07
C ARG A 44 -20.55 1.85 2.44
N LYS A 45 -21.34 1.62 3.49
CA LYS A 45 -20.98 1.94 4.88
C LYS A 45 -20.88 0.64 5.67
N GLY A 46 -19.81 0.49 6.47
CA GLY A 46 -19.56 -0.68 7.30
C GLY A 46 -18.65 -1.71 6.64
N ALA A 47 -18.01 -2.55 7.49
CA ALA A 47 -17.04 -3.54 7.05
C ALA A 47 -17.64 -4.59 6.10
N ASN A 48 -18.77 -5.19 6.47
CA ASN A 48 -19.43 -6.23 5.65
C ASN A 48 -19.81 -5.74 4.26
N GLU A 49 -20.26 -4.49 4.15
CA GLU A 49 -20.62 -3.90 2.85
C GLU A 49 -19.38 -3.59 2.03
N ALA A 50 -18.28 -3.15 2.65
CA ALA A 50 -17.00 -2.98 1.98
C ALA A 50 -16.44 -4.32 1.46
N THR A 51 -16.57 -5.41 2.21
CA THR A 51 -16.21 -6.76 1.72
C THR A 51 -17.02 -7.17 0.50
N LYS A 52 -18.33 -6.86 0.47
CA LYS A 52 -19.20 -7.16 -0.66
C LYS A 52 -18.82 -6.36 -1.91
N THR A 53 -18.48 -5.08 -1.78
CA THR A 53 -18.08 -4.26 -2.93
C THR A 53 -16.74 -4.69 -3.51
N LEU A 54 -15.78 -5.08 -2.66
CA LEU A 54 -14.51 -5.67 -3.09
C LEU A 54 -14.70 -6.97 -3.87
N ASN A 55 -15.51 -7.89 -3.35
CA ASN A 55 -15.76 -9.17 -4.01
C ASN A 55 -16.47 -8.99 -5.35
N ARG A 56 -17.30 -7.95 -5.49
CA ARG A 56 -17.96 -7.58 -6.74
C ARG A 56 -17.06 -6.80 -7.71
N GLY A 57 -15.91 -6.32 -7.27
CA GLY A 57 -15.00 -5.50 -8.09
C GLY A 57 -15.56 -4.13 -8.46
N ILE A 58 -16.45 -3.57 -7.64
CA ILE A 58 -17.06 -2.24 -7.88
C ILE A 58 -16.52 -1.15 -6.96
N SER A 59 -15.54 -1.47 -6.11
CA SER A 59 -14.96 -0.53 -5.15
C SER A 59 -13.77 0.19 -5.78
N GLU A 60 -13.80 1.53 -5.74
CA GLU A 60 -12.71 2.39 -6.20
C GLU A 60 -11.58 2.45 -5.16
N PHE A 61 -11.94 2.69 -3.90
CA PHE A 61 -11.01 2.67 -2.78
C PHE A 61 -11.76 2.48 -1.45
N ILE A 62 -11.01 2.12 -0.41
CA ILE A 62 -11.54 1.87 0.94
C ILE A 62 -10.94 2.81 1.96
N VAL A 63 -11.78 3.28 2.87
CA VAL A 63 -11.38 4.09 4.02
C VAL A 63 -11.69 3.30 5.28
N CYS A 64 -10.68 3.10 6.11
CA CYS A 64 -10.77 2.41 7.39
C CYS A 64 -10.51 3.39 8.54
N ALA A 65 -11.08 3.14 9.70
CA ALA A 65 -10.80 3.90 10.92
C ALA A 65 -9.77 3.16 11.79
N ALA A 66 -8.77 3.89 12.30
CA ALA A 66 -7.69 3.34 13.12
C ALA A 66 -8.06 3.20 14.60
N ASP A 67 -9.06 3.95 15.09
CA ASP A 67 -9.60 3.92 16.46
C ASP A 67 -10.72 2.88 16.63
N ALA A 68 -10.79 1.89 15.74
CA ALA A 68 -11.73 0.78 15.87
C ALA A 68 -11.35 -0.10 17.06
N GLU A 69 -12.35 -0.45 17.87
CA GLU A 69 -12.18 -1.28 19.06
C GLU A 69 -13.29 -2.35 19.03
N PRO A 70 -12.95 -3.62 18.77
CA PRO A 70 -11.63 -4.19 18.45
C PRO A 70 -11.17 -3.94 16.99
N LEU A 71 -9.85 -3.80 16.78
CA LEU A 71 -9.27 -3.54 15.45
C LEU A 71 -9.30 -4.79 14.55
N GLU A 72 -9.33 -5.97 15.14
CA GLU A 72 -9.32 -7.28 14.49
C GLU A 72 -10.44 -7.44 13.45
N ILE A 73 -11.56 -6.74 13.66
CA ILE A 73 -12.70 -6.73 12.73
C ILE A 73 -12.31 -6.16 11.37
N LEU A 74 -11.34 -5.23 11.29
CA LEU A 74 -10.93 -4.59 10.04
C LEU A 74 -9.79 -5.30 9.32
N LEU A 75 -9.06 -6.21 9.98
CA LEU A 75 -7.83 -6.80 9.44
C LEU A 75 -8.02 -7.62 8.16
N HIS A 76 -9.24 -8.09 7.89
CA HIS A 76 -9.54 -8.80 6.65
C HIS A 76 -9.64 -7.86 5.43
N LEU A 77 -9.92 -6.57 5.62
CA LEU A 77 -10.09 -5.63 4.50
C LEU A 77 -8.78 -5.32 3.78
N PRO A 78 -7.66 -4.98 4.47
CA PRO A 78 -6.37 -4.76 3.81
C PRO A 78 -5.90 -5.97 2.97
N LEU A 79 -6.08 -7.19 3.49
CA LEU A 79 -5.72 -8.41 2.77
C LEU A 79 -6.50 -8.55 1.45
N LEU A 80 -7.82 -8.34 1.50
CA LEU A 80 -8.67 -8.38 0.30
C LEU A 80 -8.38 -7.24 -0.68
N CYS A 81 -8.03 -6.06 -0.16
CA CYS A 81 -7.61 -4.93 -0.99
C CYS A 81 -6.32 -5.23 -1.76
N GLU A 82 -5.37 -5.94 -1.15
CA GLU A 82 -4.13 -6.35 -1.82
C GLU A 82 -4.40 -7.39 -2.92
N ASP A 83 -5.25 -8.39 -2.65
CA ASP A 83 -5.62 -9.41 -3.64
C ASP A 83 -6.34 -8.82 -4.85
N LYS A 84 -7.18 -7.81 -4.63
CA LYS A 84 -7.96 -7.13 -5.69
C LYS A 84 -7.26 -5.90 -6.25
N ASN A 85 -6.08 -5.54 -5.75
CA ASN A 85 -5.35 -4.32 -6.10
C ASN A 85 -6.20 -3.04 -5.99
N VAL A 86 -6.98 -2.92 -4.90
CA VAL A 86 -7.80 -1.75 -4.60
C VAL A 86 -7.11 -0.91 -3.52
N PRO A 87 -6.90 0.40 -3.73
CA PRO A 87 -6.24 1.25 -2.74
C PRO A 87 -7.07 1.38 -1.46
N TYR A 88 -6.39 1.43 -0.32
CA TYR A 88 -7.01 1.60 0.99
C TYR A 88 -6.22 2.57 1.86
N VAL A 89 -6.90 3.22 2.81
CA VAL A 89 -6.29 4.20 3.70
C VAL A 89 -6.95 4.20 5.08
N PHE A 90 -6.16 4.45 6.12
CA PHE A 90 -6.64 4.60 7.49
C PHE A 90 -6.78 6.08 7.88
N ILE A 91 -7.89 6.40 8.54
CA ILE A 91 -8.17 7.69 9.18
C ILE A 91 -8.15 7.51 10.69
N ARG A 92 -7.73 8.54 11.43
CA ARG A 92 -7.60 8.48 12.89
C ARG A 92 -8.92 8.27 13.65
N SER A 93 -10.05 8.81 13.16
CA SER A 93 -11.32 8.83 13.90
C SER A 93 -12.51 8.20 13.15
N LYS A 94 -13.13 7.17 13.74
CA LYS A 94 -14.38 6.54 13.29
C LYS A 94 -15.60 7.43 13.47
N GLN A 95 -15.55 8.35 14.44
CA GLN A 95 -16.63 9.31 14.66
C GLN A 95 -16.69 10.34 13.54
N ALA A 96 -15.53 10.87 13.11
CA ALA A 96 -15.45 11.77 11.98
C ALA A 96 -15.94 11.10 10.69
N LEU A 97 -15.56 9.84 10.48
CA LEU A 97 -16.02 9.05 9.34
C LEU A 97 -17.54 8.83 9.37
N GLY A 98 -18.11 8.50 10.54
CA GLY A 98 -19.57 8.35 10.71
C GLY A 98 -20.34 9.62 10.35
N ARG A 99 -19.87 10.78 10.81
CA ARG A 99 -20.45 12.09 10.47
C ARG A 99 -20.39 12.37 8.97
N ALA A 100 -19.24 12.13 8.33
CA ALA A 100 -19.09 12.29 6.87
C ALA A 100 -20.04 11.36 6.10
N CYS A 101 -20.30 10.15 6.62
CA CYS A 101 -21.25 9.20 6.05
C CYS A 101 -22.73 9.58 6.32
N GLY A 102 -23.01 10.64 7.07
CA GLY A 102 -24.37 11.06 7.43
C GLY A 102 -25.03 10.12 8.44
N VAL A 103 -24.23 9.44 9.28
CA VAL A 103 -24.71 8.47 10.27
C VAL A 103 -24.33 8.97 11.67
N SER A 104 -25.29 8.94 12.60
CA SER A 104 -25.04 9.33 14.00
C SER A 104 -24.16 8.33 14.75
N ARG A 105 -24.17 7.07 14.31
CA ARG A 105 -23.32 6.00 14.83
C ARG A 105 -21.92 6.03 14.20
N PRO A 106 -20.86 5.65 14.96
CA PRO A 106 -19.51 5.55 14.42
C PRO A 106 -19.44 4.51 13.29
N VAL A 107 -18.67 4.81 12.26
CA VAL A 107 -18.46 3.92 11.11
C VAL A 107 -16.99 3.54 11.05
N ILE A 108 -16.71 2.24 11.02
CA ILE A 108 -15.34 1.70 11.05
C ILE A 108 -14.70 1.57 9.66
N ALA A 109 -15.51 1.40 8.62
CA ALA A 109 -15.06 1.26 7.24
C ALA A 109 -16.10 1.82 6.29
N CYS A 110 -15.65 2.41 5.19
CA CYS A 110 -16.51 2.73 4.07
C CYS A 110 -15.81 2.43 2.73
N SER A 111 -16.60 2.11 1.73
CA SER A 111 -16.16 1.84 0.36
C SER A 111 -16.87 2.80 -0.57
N ILE A 112 -16.11 3.45 -1.43
CA ILE A 112 -16.65 4.30 -2.51
C ILE A 112 -16.75 3.43 -3.75
N THR A 113 -17.92 3.43 -4.37
CA THR A 113 -18.21 2.59 -5.54
C THR A 113 -18.00 3.35 -6.83
N THR A 114 -17.61 2.63 -7.88
CA THR A 114 -17.54 3.13 -9.26
C THR A 114 -18.94 3.47 -9.77
N ASP A 115 -19.09 4.63 -10.38
CA ASP A 115 -20.28 5.00 -11.14
C ASP A 115 -19.86 5.90 -12.32
N GLU A 116 -20.14 5.44 -13.53
CA GLU A 116 -19.69 6.06 -14.78
C GLU A 116 -20.36 7.42 -15.04
N GLY A 117 -21.53 7.68 -14.42
CA GLY A 117 -22.25 8.95 -14.55
C GLY A 117 -21.85 10.04 -13.55
N SER A 118 -20.86 9.79 -12.69
CA SER A 118 -20.57 10.68 -11.56
C SER A 118 -19.66 11.86 -11.92
N GLN A 119 -20.05 13.06 -11.50
CA GLN A 119 -19.17 14.25 -11.52
C GLN A 119 -18.01 14.15 -10.51
N LEU A 120 -18.06 13.19 -9.57
CA LEU A 120 -17.04 13.00 -8.53
C LEU A 120 -15.81 12.21 -8.98
N ARG A 121 -15.89 11.55 -10.15
CA ARG A 121 -14.81 10.72 -10.70
C ARG A 121 -13.41 11.38 -10.70
N PRO A 122 -13.22 12.64 -11.16
CA PRO A 122 -11.89 13.26 -11.13
C PRO A 122 -11.35 13.44 -9.71
N GLN A 123 -12.22 13.74 -8.74
CA GLN A 123 -11.81 13.88 -7.34
C GLN A 123 -11.43 12.51 -6.74
N ILE A 124 -12.19 11.47 -7.07
CA ILE A 124 -11.90 10.08 -6.66
C ILE A 124 -10.53 9.66 -7.18
N GLN A 125 -10.25 9.89 -8.48
CA GLN A 125 -8.96 9.56 -9.10
C GLN A 125 -7.79 10.33 -8.49
N GLN A 126 -8.00 11.60 -8.14
CA GLN A 126 -6.98 12.39 -7.45
C GLN A 126 -6.64 11.78 -6.08
N VAL A 127 -7.66 11.44 -5.29
CA VAL A 127 -7.47 10.83 -3.96
C VAL A 127 -6.86 9.44 -4.07
N GLN A 128 -7.26 8.62 -5.06
CA GLN A 128 -6.63 7.32 -5.33
C GLN A 128 -5.13 7.47 -5.60
N THR A 129 -4.76 8.42 -6.46
CA THR A 129 -3.33 8.69 -6.76
C THR A 129 -2.57 9.12 -5.51
N GLU A 130 -3.17 9.93 -4.64
CA GLU A 130 -2.58 10.34 -3.36
C GLU A 130 -2.40 9.14 -2.41
N ILE A 131 -3.37 8.22 -2.34
CA ILE A 131 -3.31 6.99 -1.52
C ILE A 131 -2.26 6.01 -2.07
N GLU A 132 -2.22 5.81 -3.38
CA GLU A 132 -1.23 4.93 -4.02
C GLU A 132 0.19 5.40 -3.75
N ARG A 133 0.44 6.72 -3.75
CA ARG A 133 1.76 7.27 -3.39
C ARG A 133 2.16 6.89 -1.96
N LEU A 134 1.21 6.88 -1.01
CA LEU A 134 1.49 6.42 0.36
C LEU A 134 1.87 4.93 0.39
N LEU A 135 1.11 4.09 -0.32
CA LEU A 135 1.33 2.64 -0.39
C LEU A 135 2.65 2.27 -1.10
N ILE A 136 2.99 2.99 -2.17
CA ILE A 136 4.21 2.79 -2.95
C ILE A 136 5.44 3.15 -2.12
N SER A 137 5.39 4.23 -1.34
CA SER A 137 6.51 4.65 -0.48
C SER A 137 7.02 3.52 0.42
N MET A 138 6.10 2.72 0.99
CA MET A 138 6.45 1.52 1.77
C MET A 138 6.91 0.34 0.92
N LYS A 139 6.19 -0.01 -0.17
CA LYS A 139 6.60 -1.12 -1.06
C LYS A 139 7.98 -0.88 -1.65
N PHE A 140 8.31 0.36 -2.01
CA PHE A 140 9.61 0.73 -2.55
C PHE A 140 10.70 0.56 -1.50
N LEU A 141 10.47 0.97 -0.24
CA LEU A 141 11.46 0.80 0.83
C LEU A 141 11.72 -0.69 1.12
N LEU A 142 10.68 -1.50 1.22
CA LEU A 142 10.79 -2.96 1.38
C LEU A 142 11.52 -3.57 0.17
N MET A 143 11.17 -3.18 -1.06
CA MET A 143 11.83 -3.70 -2.26
C MET A 143 13.31 -3.27 -2.36
N GLN A 144 13.67 -2.06 -1.91
CA GLN A 144 15.08 -1.62 -1.82
C GLN A 144 15.84 -2.41 -0.76
N ILE A 145 15.25 -2.64 0.42
CA ILE A 145 15.85 -3.45 1.50
C ILE A 145 16.00 -4.91 1.05
N THR A 146 14.98 -5.52 0.41
CA THR A 146 15.08 -6.88 -0.14
C THR A 146 16.13 -6.95 -1.24
N LYS A 147 16.25 -5.92 -2.10
CA LYS A 147 17.29 -5.85 -3.13
C LYS A 147 18.70 -5.77 -2.51
N ILE A 148 18.89 -4.97 -1.46
CA ILE A 148 20.15 -4.86 -0.71
C ILE A 148 20.48 -6.16 0.03
N LEU A 149 19.52 -6.80 0.69
CA LEU A 149 19.70 -8.09 1.35
C LEU A 149 19.97 -9.23 0.36
N PHE A 150 19.33 -9.20 -0.81
CA PHE A 150 19.58 -10.15 -1.89
C PHE A 150 20.98 -9.97 -2.47
N LEU A 151 21.44 -8.73 -2.66
CA LEU A 151 22.82 -8.40 -3.02
C LEU A 151 23.85 -8.86 -1.96
N ASN A 152 23.56 -8.65 -0.68
CA ASN A 152 24.42 -9.09 0.41
C ASN A 152 24.46 -10.62 0.56
N SER A 153 23.36 -11.33 0.27
CA SER A 153 23.33 -12.80 0.27
C SER A 153 24.08 -13.37 -0.95
N CYS A 154 24.03 -12.69 -2.10
CA CYS A 154 24.78 -13.09 -3.29
C CYS A 154 26.29 -12.86 -3.11
N SER A 155 26.70 -11.92 -2.24
CA SER A 155 28.11 -11.67 -1.89
C SER A 155 28.76 -12.75 -1.02
N LYS A 156 27.99 -13.66 -0.40
CA LYS A 156 28.53 -14.72 0.47
C LYS A 156 29.05 -15.97 -0.26
N ASN A 157 28.92 -16.06 -1.59
CA ASN A 157 29.57 -17.08 -2.42
C ASN A 157 30.81 -16.54 -3.16
N ASN A 158 31.73 -15.98 -2.36
CA ASN A 158 33.20 -16.13 -2.37
C ASN A 158 34.04 -16.46 -3.64
N MET A 159 33.74 -15.92 -4.83
CA MET A 159 34.82 -15.82 -5.85
C MET A 159 34.69 -14.60 -6.78
N THR A 160 33.49 -14.32 -7.28
CA THR A 160 33.28 -13.27 -8.31
C THR A 160 33.37 -11.86 -7.76
N TYR A 161 32.81 -11.60 -6.57
CA TYR A 161 32.87 -10.30 -5.90
C TYR A 161 34.31 -9.91 -5.55
N HIS A 162 35.13 -10.86 -5.12
CA HIS A 162 36.50 -10.57 -4.72
C HIS A 162 37.37 -10.19 -5.93
N ILE A 163 37.22 -10.89 -7.07
CA ILE A 163 37.95 -10.59 -8.31
C ILE A 163 37.51 -9.22 -8.88
N LEU A 164 36.22 -8.92 -8.87
CA LEU A 164 35.71 -7.64 -9.38
C LEU A 164 36.14 -6.45 -8.50
N ASN A 165 36.20 -6.64 -7.17
CA ASN A 165 36.63 -5.61 -6.23
C ASN A 165 38.15 -5.40 -6.25
N THR A 166 38.94 -6.46 -6.48
CA THR A 166 40.39 -6.38 -6.72
C THR A 166 40.71 -5.69 -8.06
N LEU A 167 39.93 -5.95 -9.11
CA LEU A 167 40.04 -5.25 -10.41
C LEU A 167 39.61 -3.78 -10.36
N TYR A 168 38.70 -3.42 -9.45
CA TYR A 168 38.29 -2.03 -9.24
C TYR A 168 39.35 -1.24 -8.44
N ARG A 169 39.94 -1.85 -7.40
CA ARG A 169 41.02 -1.23 -6.60
C ARG A 169 42.34 -1.06 -7.36
N SER A 170 42.59 -1.86 -8.41
CA SER A 170 43.81 -1.73 -9.22
C SER A 170 43.75 -0.61 -10.28
N GLY A 171 42.63 0.11 -10.39
CA GLY A 171 42.51 1.31 -11.25
C GLY A 171 42.52 1.04 -12.76
N VAL A 172 42.47 -0.22 -13.17
CA VAL A 172 42.65 -0.64 -14.58
C VAL A 172 41.33 -0.60 -15.39
N ALA A 173 40.17 -0.52 -14.72
CA ALA A 173 38.85 -0.63 -15.35
C ALA A 173 38.12 0.71 -15.45
N LYS A 174 37.76 1.13 -16.68
CA LYS A 174 36.92 2.31 -16.93
C LYS A 174 35.52 2.11 -16.33
N PRO A 175 34.93 3.12 -15.66
CA PRO A 175 33.64 3.00 -14.96
C PRO A 175 32.46 2.61 -15.88
N SER A 176 32.56 2.92 -17.18
CA SER A 176 31.55 2.51 -18.18
C SER A 176 31.52 0.99 -18.44
N LEU A 177 32.64 0.30 -18.25
CA LEU A 177 32.73 -1.16 -18.44
C LEU A 177 32.19 -1.91 -17.21
N VAL A 178 32.47 -1.39 -16.02
CA VAL A 178 31.99 -1.95 -14.74
C VAL A 178 30.46 -1.95 -14.70
N ASN A 179 29.83 -0.84 -15.13
CA ASN A 179 28.37 -0.75 -15.19
C ASN A 179 27.76 -1.75 -16.20
N ARG A 180 28.42 -2.02 -17.33
CA ARG A 180 27.95 -3.01 -18.31
C ARG A 180 28.15 -4.45 -17.83
N LEU A 181 29.26 -4.75 -17.16
CA LEU A 181 29.49 -6.05 -16.53
C LEU A 181 28.53 -6.31 -15.37
N TRP A 182 28.19 -5.28 -14.59
CA TRP A 182 27.16 -5.36 -13.57
C TRP A 182 25.78 -5.61 -14.16
N LEU A 183 25.44 -4.95 -15.27
CA LEU A 183 24.19 -5.17 -15.98
C LEU A 183 24.12 -6.62 -16.53
N LEU A 184 25.21 -7.12 -17.12
CA LEU A 184 25.30 -8.49 -17.61
C LEU A 184 25.19 -9.50 -16.47
N HIS A 185 25.87 -9.28 -15.34
CA HIS A 185 25.80 -10.15 -14.17
C HIS A 185 24.39 -10.16 -13.58
N PHE A 186 23.73 -9.00 -13.51
CA PHE A 186 22.35 -8.86 -13.06
C PHE A 186 21.36 -9.55 -14.01
N ILE A 187 21.55 -9.44 -15.32
CA ILE A 187 20.74 -10.12 -16.33
C ILE A 187 20.93 -11.64 -16.24
N ILE A 188 22.17 -12.12 -16.07
CA ILE A 188 22.48 -13.56 -15.95
C ILE A 188 21.88 -14.15 -14.66
N THR A 189 22.01 -13.47 -13.52
CA THR A 189 21.39 -13.93 -12.25
C THR A 189 19.87 -13.84 -12.29
N PHE A 190 19.29 -12.85 -12.97
CA PHE A 190 17.85 -12.75 -13.17
C PHE A 190 17.34 -13.88 -14.09
N LEU A 191 18.06 -14.21 -15.16
CA LEU A 191 17.75 -15.34 -16.04
C LEU A 191 17.88 -16.68 -15.33
N GLN A 192 18.93 -16.90 -14.53
CA GLN A 192 19.10 -18.13 -13.76
C GLN A 192 18.00 -18.32 -12.71
N LYS A 193 17.56 -17.23 -12.05
CA LYS A 193 16.47 -17.30 -11.07
C LYS A 193 15.10 -17.55 -11.71
N LYS A 194 14.88 -17.03 -12.92
CA LYS A 194 13.68 -17.34 -13.72
C LYS A 194 13.67 -18.79 -14.20
N ILE A 195 14.81 -19.35 -14.58
CA ILE A 195 14.99 -20.77 -14.94
C ILE A 195 14.77 -21.67 -13.72
N PHE A 196 15.28 -21.30 -12.54
CA PHE A 196 15.13 -22.09 -11.31
C PHE A 196 13.68 -22.15 -10.80
N ASN A 197 12.96 -21.03 -10.85
CA ASN A 197 11.52 -21.01 -10.54
C ASN A 197 10.70 -21.80 -11.56
N MET A 198 11.11 -21.82 -12.84
CA MET A 198 10.43 -22.60 -13.87
C MET A 198 10.64 -24.11 -13.68
N SER A 199 11.83 -24.54 -13.25
CA SER A 199 12.10 -25.95 -12.93
C SER A 199 11.34 -26.45 -11.70
N MET A 200 11.08 -25.59 -10.71
CA MET A 200 10.31 -25.96 -9.52
C MET A 200 8.83 -26.22 -9.85
N VAL A 201 8.24 -25.40 -10.72
CA VAL A 201 6.87 -25.59 -11.23
C VAL A 201 6.74 -26.87 -12.08
N ILE A 202 7.79 -27.26 -12.80
CA ILE A 202 7.80 -28.50 -13.59
C ILE A 202 7.96 -29.74 -12.70
N LEU A 203 8.66 -29.64 -11.56
CA LEU A 203 8.79 -30.73 -10.59
C LEU A 203 7.47 -30.98 -9.82
N ASP A 204 6.71 -29.92 -9.53
CA ASP A 204 5.39 -30.02 -8.89
C ASP A 204 4.32 -30.65 -9.80
N LEU A 205 4.50 -30.58 -11.14
CA LEU A 205 3.64 -31.23 -12.14
C LEU A 205 3.94 -32.73 -12.34
N PHE A 206 5.08 -33.23 -11.84
CA PHE A 206 5.49 -34.63 -11.95
C PHE A 206 5.30 -35.43 -10.64
N THR A 207 4.88 -34.78 -9.55
CA THR A 207 4.71 -35.38 -8.23
C THR A 207 3.24 -35.43 -7.73
N ASN A 208 2.27 -35.17 -8.62
CA ASN A 208 0.85 -35.47 -8.44
C ASN A 208 0.35 -36.41 -9.53
#